data_AF-A0A2E1N3A3-F1
#
_entry.id   AF-A0A2E1N3A3-F1
#
_cell.length_a   1.000
_cell.length_b   1.000
_cell.length_c   1.000
_cell.angle_alpha   90.00
_cell.angle_beta   90.00
_cell.angle_gamma   90.00
#
_symmetry.space_group_name_H-M   'P 1'
#
loop_
_entity.id
_entity.type
_entity.pdbx_description
1 polymer ?
#
loop_
_entity_poly.entity_id
_entity_poly.type
_entity_poly.pdbx_seq_one_letter_code
_entity_poly.pdbx_strand_id
1 'polypeptide(L)' 'MKAETFKILLVDDEPDILEILSYPLKNEGFQVYTASNGLEAIKLAKDI' A
#
# COMPACT_ATOMS: atom_id res chain seq x y z
N MET A 1 -14.66 -16.92 -10.13
CA MET A 1 -13.69 -17.07 -9.03
C MET A 1 -13.44 -15.68 -8.45
N LYS A 2 -13.72 -15.45 -7.17
CA LYS A 2 -13.35 -14.18 -6.51
C LYS A 2 -11.84 -14.26 -6.31
N ALA A 3 -11.06 -13.52 -7.09
CA ALA A 3 -9.63 -13.39 -6.82
C ALA A 3 -9.49 -12.85 -5.39
N GLU A 4 -8.73 -13.54 -4.55
CA GLU A 4 -8.45 -13.01 -3.22
C GLU A 4 -7.78 -11.64 -3.39
N THR A 5 -8.38 -10.62 -2.80
CA THR A 5 -7.88 -9.26 -2.89
C THR A 5 -6.69 -9.13 -1.94
N PHE A 6 -5.49 -9.32 -2.46
CA PHE A 6 -4.27 -9.13 -1.67
C PHE A 6 -4.14 -7.67 -1.24
N LYS A 7 -3.73 -7.48 0.03
CA LYS A 7 -3.41 -6.18 0.60
C LYS A 7 -1.91 -5.93 0.49
N ILE A 8 -1.54 -4.74 0.05
CA ILE A 8 -0.15 -4.30 -0.11
C ILE A 8 0.04 -3.02 0.70
N LEU A 9 1.06 -2.99 1.55
CA LEU A 9 1.48 -1.79 2.29
C LEU A 9 2.83 -1.32 1.72
N LEU A 10 2.84 -0.14 1.11
CA LEU A 10 4.05 0.53 0.62
C LEU A 10 4.58 1.46 1.71
N VAL A 11 5.89 1.45 1.95
CA VAL A 11 6.54 2.27 2.99
C VAL A 11 7.76 2.95 2.38
N ASP A 12 7.70 4.27 2.26
CA ASP A 12 8.73 5.11 1.67
C ASP A 12 8.53 6.55 2.17
N ASP A 13 9.59 7.32 2.40
CA ASP A 13 9.49 8.71 2.86
C ASP A 13 9.26 9.71 1.72
N GLU A 14 9.37 9.27 0.47
CA GLU A 14 9.10 10.07 -0.72
C GLU A 14 7.65 9.86 -1.21
N PRO A 15 6.75 10.87 -1.10
CA PRO A 15 5.35 10.72 -1.50
C PRO A 15 5.17 10.44 -3.00
N ASP A 16 6.06 10.99 -3.84
CA ASP A 16 6.03 10.79 -5.29
C ASP A 16 6.27 9.31 -5.65
N ILE A 17 7.18 8.63 -4.92
CA ILE A 17 7.45 7.21 -5.10
C ILE A 17 6.23 6.37 -4.72
N LEU A 18 5.60 6.69 -3.59
CA LEU A 18 4.37 6.02 -3.13
C LEU A 18 3.24 6.13 -4.16
N GLU A 19 3.08 7.30 -4.79
CA GLU A 19 2.05 7.52 -5.82
C GLU A 19 2.34 6.73 -7.10
N ILE A 20 3.57 6.81 -7.61
CA ILE A 20 4.03 6.10 -8.81
C ILE A 20 3.83 4.58 -8.68
N LEU A 21 4.12 4.02 -7.51
CA LEU A 21 3.97 2.59 -7.24
C LEU A 21 2.52 2.19 -6.95
N SER A 22 1.75 3.04 -6.27
CA SER A 22 0.36 2.74 -5.92
C SER A 22 -0.55 2.64 -7.13
N TYR A 23 -0.35 3.47 -8.15
CA TYR A 23 -1.21 3.54 -9.33
C TYR A 23 -1.34 2.20 -10.09
N PRO A 24 -0.24 1.55 -10.55
CA PRO A 24 -0.34 0.28 -11.27
C PRO A 24 -0.92 -0.83 -10.39
N LEU A 25 -0.53 -0.90 -9.12
CA LEU A 25 -1.03 -1.92 -8.19
C LEU A 25 -2.54 -1.79 -7.94
N LYS A 26 -3.05 -0.57 -7.77
CA LYS A 26 -4.50 -0.34 -7.67
C LYS A 26 -5.23 -0.73 -8.96
N ASN A 27 -4.66 -0.43 -10.14
CA ASN A 27 -5.24 -0.80 -11.44
C ASN A 27 -5.27 -2.32 -11.66
N GLU A 28 -4.31 -3.07 -11.12
CA GLU A 28 -4.30 -4.53 -11.12
C GLU A 28 -5.31 -5.14 -10.12
N GLY A 29 -5.98 -4.31 -9.31
CA GLY A 29 -7.05 -4.72 -8.39
C GLY A 29 -6.58 -5.02 -6.97
N PHE A 30 -5.36 -4.63 -6.60
CA PHE A 30 -4.85 -4.78 -5.23
C PHE A 30 -5.41 -3.71 -4.28
N GLN A 31 -5.53 -4.06 -3.01
CA GLN A 31 -5.81 -3.10 -1.94
C GLN A 31 -4.48 -2.50 -1.48
N VAL A 32 -4.19 -1.28 -1.93
CA VAL A 32 -2.92 -0.61 -1.64
C VAL A 32 -3.09 0.41 -0.53
N TYR A 33 -2.24 0.29 0.49
CA TYR A 33 -2.04 1.20 1.59
C TYR A 33 -0.63 1.78 1.51
N THR A 34 -0.43 2.98 2.03
CA THR A 34 0.85 3.70 1.99
C THR A 34 1.17 4.26 3.36
N ALA A 35 2.45 4.29 3.72
CA ALA A 35 2.96 4.93 4.92
C ALA A 35 4.23 5.72 4.60
N SER A 36 4.37 6.90 5.21
CA SER A 36 5.52 7.81 5.01
C SER A 36 6.71 7.49 5.91
N ASN A 37 6.54 6.58 6.87
CA ASN A 37 7.55 6.22 7.85
C ASN A 37 7.23 4.88 8.53
N GLY A 38 8.20 4.33 9.26
CA GLY A 38 8.08 3.02 9.91
C GLY A 38 7.04 2.96 11.04
N LEU A 39 6.85 4.03 11.83
CA LEU A 39 5.87 4.03 12.92
C LEU A 39 4.43 4.00 12.39
N GLU A 40 4.17 4.81 11.36
CA GLU A 40 2.90 4.80 10.62
C GLU A 40 2.66 3.43 9.97
N ALA A 41 3.68 2.85 9.32
CA ALA A 41 3.59 1.55 8.68
C ALA A 41 3.22 0.43 9.67
N ILE A 42 3.89 0.37 10.84
CA ILE A 42 3.60 -0.64 11.86
C ILE A 42 2.19 -0.47 12.41
N LYS A 43 1.70 0.76 12.56
CA LYS A 43 0.33 1.03 13.01
C LYS A 43 -0.67 0.53 11.97
N LEU A 44 -0.51 0.93 10.71
CA LEU A 44 -1.38 0.52 9.61
C LEU A 44 -1.39 -1.00 9.41
N ALA A 45 -0.22 -1.65 9.47
CA ALA A 45 -0.10 -3.10 9.31
C ALA A 45 -0.84 -3.92 10.36
N LYS A 46 -1.19 -3.32 11.51
CA LYS A 46 -2.02 -3.97 12.54
C LYS A 46 -3.52 -3.78 12.32
N ASP A 47 -3.89 -2.73 11.58
CA ASP A 47 -5.27 -2.31 11.37
C ASP A 47 -5.86 -2.86 10.04
N ILE A 48 -5.00 -3.28 9.10
CA ILE A 48 -5.37 -3.88 7.81
C ILE A 48 -5.25 -5.40 7.83
#